data_AF-A0A8B7ZVQ1-F1
#
_entry.id   AF-A0A8B7ZVQ1-F1
#
_cell.length_a   1.000
_cell.length_b   1.000
_cell.length_c   1.000
_cell.angle_alpha   90.00
_cell.angle_beta   90.00
_cell.angle_gamma   90.00
#
_symmetry.space_group_name_H-M   'P 1'
#
loop_
_entity.id
_entity.type
_entity.pdbx_description
1 polymer ?
#
loop_
_entity_poly.entity_id
_entity_poly.type
_entity_poly.pdbx_seq_one_letter_code
_entity_poly.pdbx_strand_id
1 'polypeptide(L)'
;MAADYMRQKLTSFSEAVFPGRALRDNRQHHAIRPGNELVSNLPLQMALYFNVFFFPFWLVCSIVLLELKFYHLDEIFRFVCVTIYVVMGGTEIMRLYLGYLGNLQERVPELAGSWLLTLILQFPLIIFLLAVERAMPVPVERAVHLVQLTFIVLELVFGFLALRVMTQHQIMKFHLQDFDTIFDLEEGHQEVMGRYTPLA
;
A
#
# COMPACT_ATOMS: atom_id res chain seq x y z
N MET A 1 46.57 -19.63 22.63
CA MET A 1 47.35 -20.74 22.06
C MET A 1 46.48 -21.91 21.56
N ALA A 2 45.56 -22.48 22.36
CA ALA A 2 44.72 -23.60 21.88
C ALA A 2 43.64 -23.17 20.85
N ALA A 3 43.10 -21.95 20.94
CA ALA A 3 42.06 -21.46 20.05
C ALA A 3 42.56 -21.18 18.61
N ASP A 4 43.78 -20.66 18.49
CA ASP A 4 44.37 -20.32 17.19
C ASP A 4 44.72 -21.59 16.38
N TYR A 5 45.19 -22.62 17.08
CA TYR A 5 45.42 -23.95 16.51
C TYR A 5 44.13 -24.58 15.96
N MET A 6 43.01 -24.37 16.65
CA MET A 6 41.71 -24.91 16.25
C MET A 6 41.12 -24.19 15.03
N ARG A 7 41.31 -22.87 14.95
CA ARG A 7 40.94 -22.08 13.76
C ARG A 7 41.74 -22.48 12.53
N GLN A 8 43.04 -22.69 12.68
CA GLN A 8 43.92 -23.05 11.57
C GLN A 8 43.60 -24.43 10.98
N LYS A 9 43.16 -25.38 11.83
CA LYS A 9 42.63 -26.67 11.37
C LYS A 9 41.28 -26.54 10.68
N LEU A 10 40.39 -25.67 11.15
CA LEU A 10 39.09 -25.45 10.51
C LEU A 10 39.23 -24.82 9.12
N THR A 11 40.16 -23.89 8.94
CA THR A 11 40.41 -23.27 7.63
C THR A 11 41.04 -24.25 6.65
N SER A 12 41.98 -25.11 7.09
CA SER A 12 42.59 -26.11 6.21
C SER A 12 41.60 -27.20 5.78
N PHE A 13 40.67 -27.58 6.67
CA PHE A 13 39.57 -28.48 6.30
C PHE A 13 38.57 -27.81 5.35
N SER A 14 38.27 -26.51 5.53
CA SER A 14 37.40 -25.76 4.62
C SER A 14 37.98 -25.65 3.20
N GLU A 15 39.30 -25.45 3.07
CA GLU A 15 39.98 -25.39 1.76
C GLU A 15 40.12 -26.77 1.10
N ALA A 16 40.26 -27.83 1.88
CA ALA A 16 40.30 -29.20 1.37
C ALA A 16 38.92 -29.68 0.89
N VAL A 17 37.83 -29.19 1.48
CA VAL A 17 36.45 -29.52 1.07
C VAL A 17 35.97 -28.65 -0.09
N PHE A 18 36.45 -27.40 -0.20
CA PHE A 18 36.12 -26.48 -1.30
C PHE A 18 37.38 -25.92 -1.96
N PRO A 19 38.05 -26.68 -2.83
CA PRO A 19 39.27 -26.23 -3.46
C PRO A 19 38.94 -25.37 -4.68
N GLY A 20 38.98 -24.04 -4.52
CA GLY A 20 39.06 -23.12 -5.66
C GLY A 20 38.10 -21.94 -5.61
N ARG A 21 38.58 -20.80 -5.10
CA ARG A 21 38.09 -19.50 -5.58
C ARG A 21 38.47 -19.36 -7.05
N ALA A 22 37.50 -19.35 -7.96
CA ALA A 22 37.54 -18.65 -9.26
C ALA A 22 36.26 -19.04 -10.01
N LEU A 23 35.19 -18.27 -9.97
CA LEU A 23 35.06 -16.97 -10.60
C LEU A 23 33.68 -16.43 -10.16
N ARG A 24 33.54 -15.11 -10.03
CA ARG A 24 32.28 -14.45 -10.45
C ARG A 24 31.00 -14.69 -9.63
N ASP A 25 31.00 -15.37 -8.49
CA ASP A 25 29.72 -15.66 -7.80
C ASP A 25 29.34 -14.71 -6.63
N ASN A 26 30.24 -13.83 -6.19
CA ASN A 26 29.93 -12.90 -5.10
C ASN A 26 29.14 -11.64 -5.55
N ARG A 27 28.71 -11.58 -6.81
CA ARG A 27 27.72 -10.59 -7.29
C ARG A 27 26.32 -11.19 -7.49
N GLN A 28 26.16 -12.50 -7.40
CA GLN A 28 24.89 -13.17 -7.71
C GLN A 28 24.24 -13.84 -6.49
N HIS A 29 24.92 -13.97 -5.35
CA HIS A 29 24.31 -14.45 -4.10
C HIS A 29 23.63 -13.34 -3.27
N HIS A 30 23.53 -12.12 -3.82
CA HIS A 30 22.44 -11.18 -3.52
C HIS A 30 21.38 -11.19 -4.62
N ALA A 31 21.18 -12.33 -5.29
CA ALA A 31 19.88 -12.68 -5.86
C ALA A 31 18.90 -12.79 -4.68
N ILE A 32 18.38 -11.61 -4.31
CA ILE A 32 17.02 -11.35 -3.88
C ILE A 32 16.34 -12.69 -3.61
N ARG A 33 16.42 -13.18 -2.38
CA ARG A 33 15.33 -14.03 -1.90
C ARG A 33 14.10 -13.15 -2.07
N PRO A 34 13.11 -13.48 -2.92
CA PRO A 34 11.80 -12.87 -2.82
C PRO A 34 11.13 -13.51 -1.59
N GLY A 35 11.80 -13.42 -0.44
CA GLY A 35 11.19 -13.74 0.83
C GLY A 35 10.15 -12.67 1.03
N ASN A 36 8.89 -13.00 0.78
CA ASN A 36 7.77 -12.95 1.74
C ASN A 36 7.75 -11.86 2.84
N GLU A 37 8.51 -10.79 2.74
CA GLU A 37 8.37 -9.62 3.58
C GLU A 37 7.08 -8.95 3.12
N LEU A 38 6.01 -9.16 3.88
CA LEU A 38 4.77 -8.39 3.76
C LEU A 38 5.14 -6.90 3.64
N VAL A 39 4.87 -6.30 2.49
CA VAL A 39 5.14 -4.90 2.18
C VAL A 39 3.92 -4.04 2.54
N SER A 40 3.15 -4.47 3.53
CA SER A 40 2.05 -3.68 4.07
C SER A 40 2.62 -2.44 4.77
N ASN A 41 2.10 -1.26 4.43
CA ASN A 41 2.54 -0.01 5.05
C ASN A 41 1.87 0.14 6.42
N LEU A 42 2.64 -0.06 7.50
CA LEU A 42 2.13 0.01 8.87
C LEU A 42 1.54 1.40 9.23
N PRO A 43 2.21 2.53 8.95
CA PRO A 43 1.63 3.86 9.17
C PRO A 43 0.27 4.05 8.49
N LEU A 44 0.14 3.60 7.23
CA LEU A 44 -1.13 3.65 6.51
C LEU A 44 -2.22 2.82 7.20
N GLN A 45 -1.88 1.61 7.63
CA GLN A 45 -2.82 0.72 8.32
C GLN A 45 -3.31 1.33 9.64
N MET A 46 -2.42 1.97 10.39
CA MET A 46 -2.77 2.66 11.64
C MET A 46 -3.70 3.85 11.39
N ALA A 47 -3.42 4.65 10.36
CA ALA A 47 -4.28 5.77 9.99
C ALA A 47 -5.70 5.30 9.60
N LEU A 48 -5.80 4.28 8.74
CA LEU A 48 -7.06 3.67 8.33
C LEU A 48 -7.82 3.10 9.54
N TYR A 49 -7.13 2.39 10.44
CA TYR A 49 -7.73 1.81 11.64
C TYR A 49 -8.38 2.87 12.53
N PHE A 50 -7.66 3.94 12.87
CA PHE A 50 -8.24 5.00 13.70
C PHE A 50 -9.36 5.74 12.98
N ASN A 51 -9.25 5.92 11.67
CA ASN A 51 -10.30 6.58 10.89
C ASN A 51 -11.60 5.75 10.85
N VAL A 52 -11.54 4.41 10.82
CA VAL A 52 -12.75 3.56 10.93
C VAL A 52 -13.56 3.86 12.20
N PHE A 53 -12.91 4.14 13.33
CA PHE A 53 -13.60 4.51 14.57
C PHE A 53 -14.03 5.98 14.60
N PHE A 54 -13.25 6.86 13.99
CA PHE A 54 -13.56 8.29 13.94
C PHE A 54 -14.73 8.59 12.98
N PHE A 55 -14.82 7.88 11.85
CA PHE A 55 -15.84 8.08 10.82
C PHE A 55 -17.29 8.08 11.34
N PRO A 56 -17.78 7.10 12.12
CA PRO A 56 -19.15 7.13 12.64
C PRO A 56 -19.40 8.35 13.55
N PHE A 57 -18.39 8.76 14.33
CA PHE A 57 -18.47 9.97 15.13
C PHE A 57 -18.54 11.23 14.25
N TRP A 58 -17.67 11.34 13.25
CA TRP A 58 -17.70 12.43 12.26
C TRP A 58 -19.05 12.54 11.55
N LEU A 59 -19.63 11.40 11.15
CA LEU A 59 -20.90 11.33 10.46
C LEU A 59 -22.06 11.81 11.35
N VAL A 60 -22.15 11.29 12.57
CA VAL A 60 -23.18 11.70 13.54
C VAL A 60 -23.05 13.19 13.87
N CYS A 61 -21.84 13.68 14.14
CA CYS A 61 -21.60 15.09 14.38
C CYS A 61 -22.03 15.95 13.18
N SER A 62 -21.68 15.55 11.96
CA SER A 62 -22.03 16.30 10.75
C SER A 62 -23.55 16.35 10.53
N ILE A 63 -24.27 15.24 10.77
CA ILE A 63 -25.73 15.20 10.68
C ILE A 63 -26.38 16.10 11.73
N VAL A 64 -26.00 15.96 13.01
CA VAL A 64 -26.57 16.76 14.10
C VAL A 64 -26.33 18.26 13.87
N LEU A 65 -25.11 18.64 13.47
CA LEU A 65 -24.77 20.03 13.22
C LEU A 65 -25.48 20.58 11.99
N LEU A 66 -25.65 19.77 10.93
CA LEU A 66 -26.42 20.13 9.75
C LEU A 66 -27.89 20.41 10.10
N GLU A 67 -28.52 19.55 10.89
CA GLU A 67 -29.91 19.73 11.36
C GLU A 67 -30.06 21.05 12.14
N LEU A 68 -29.14 21.34 13.05
CA LEU A 68 -29.17 22.58 13.85
C LEU A 68 -29.09 23.85 13.00
N LYS A 69 -28.31 23.83 11.91
CA LYS A 69 -28.15 24.98 11.01
C LYS A 69 -29.09 24.94 9.80
N PHE A 70 -29.84 23.87 9.57
CA PHE A 70 -30.56 23.62 8.32
C PHE A 70 -31.46 24.78 7.88
N TYR A 71 -32.23 25.35 8.81
CA TYR A 71 -33.12 26.47 8.53
C TYR A 71 -32.42 27.81 8.31
N HIS A 72 -31.17 27.94 8.76
CA HIS A 72 -30.36 29.15 8.64
C HIS A 72 -29.56 29.21 7.33
N LEU A 73 -29.36 28.06 6.66
CA LEU A 73 -28.66 28.01 5.38
C LEU A 73 -29.54 28.52 4.23
N ASP A 74 -28.89 29.09 3.22
CA ASP A 74 -29.50 29.35 1.91
C ASP A 74 -29.98 28.03 1.28
N GLU A 75 -31.05 28.07 0.49
CA GLU A 75 -31.66 26.89 -0.15
C GLU A 75 -30.65 26.07 -0.96
N ILE A 76 -29.81 26.74 -1.76
CA ILE A 76 -28.75 26.09 -2.55
C ILE A 76 -27.74 25.40 -1.62
N PHE A 77 -27.35 26.04 -0.52
CA PHE A 77 -26.37 25.50 0.42
C PHE A 77 -26.91 24.33 1.23
N ARG A 78 -28.22 24.29 1.52
CA ARG A 78 -28.85 23.10 2.13
C ARG A 78 -28.66 21.88 1.23
N PHE A 79 -29.03 22.01 -0.05
CA PHE A 79 -28.88 20.91 -1.02
C PHE A 79 -27.41 20.50 -1.21
N VAL A 80 -26.52 21.48 -1.33
CA VAL A 80 -25.08 21.23 -1.50
C VAL A 80 -24.51 20.51 -0.28
N CYS A 81 -24.75 20.98 0.95
CA CYS A 81 -24.20 20.36 2.15
C CYS A 81 -24.70 18.92 2.34
N VAL A 82 -26.01 18.68 2.15
CA VAL A 82 -26.59 17.33 2.19
C VAL A 82 -25.90 16.43 1.18
N THR A 83 -25.76 16.89 -0.07
CA THR A 83 -25.11 16.13 -1.13
C THR A 83 -23.66 15.80 -0.77
N ILE A 84 -22.91 16.79 -0.25
CA ILE A 84 -21.52 16.59 0.17
C ILE A 84 -21.43 15.55 1.28
N TYR A 85 -22.24 15.62 2.34
CA TYR A 85 -22.17 14.63 3.42
C TYR A 85 -22.57 13.23 2.99
N VAL A 86 -23.56 13.10 2.09
CA VAL A 86 -23.94 11.79 1.52
C VAL A 86 -22.81 11.22 0.66
N VAL A 87 -22.26 12.03 -0.25
CA VAL A 87 -21.15 11.62 -1.12
C VAL A 87 -19.95 11.26 -0.26
N MET A 88 -19.52 12.15 0.64
CA MET A 88 -18.39 11.91 1.55
C MET A 88 -18.59 10.68 2.42
N GLY A 89 -19.80 10.45 2.96
CA GLY A 89 -20.07 9.27 3.77
C GLY A 89 -19.97 7.96 2.97
N GLY A 90 -20.56 7.93 1.77
CA GLY A 90 -20.49 6.76 0.89
C GLY A 90 -19.08 6.49 0.37
N THR A 91 -18.37 7.54 -0.03
CA THR A 91 -16.98 7.43 -0.48
C THR A 91 -16.06 7.03 0.66
N GLU A 92 -16.27 7.53 1.89
CA GLU A 92 -15.45 7.16 3.05
C GLU A 92 -15.55 5.65 3.35
N ILE A 93 -16.75 5.07 3.30
CA ILE A 93 -16.94 3.63 3.49
C ILE A 93 -16.15 2.84 2.44
N MET A 94 -16.29 3.19 1.16
CA MET A 94 -15.58 2.51 0.07
C MET A 94 -14.06 2.70 0.18
N ARG A 95 -13.63 3.91 0.52
CA ARG A 95 -12.23 4.31 0.67
C ARG A 95 -11.55 3.55 1.81
N LEU A 96 -12.18 3.46 2.98
CA LEU A 96 -11.67 2.70 4.12
C LEU A 96 -11.63 1.19 3.83
N TYR A 97 -12.67 0.65 3.20
CA TYR A 97 -12.71 -0.77 2.80
C TYR A 97 -11.58 -1.11 1.83
N LEU A 98 -11.46 -0.37 0.74
CA LEU A 98 -10.44 -0.60 -0.29
C LEU A 98 -9.03 -0.33 0.24
N GLY A 99 -8.85 0.68 1.09
CA GLY A 99 -7.55 1.02 1.67
C GLY A 99 -7.06 -0.08 2.61
N TYR A 100 -7.94 -0.58 3.48
CA TYR A 100 -7.61 -1.67 4.40
C TYR A 100 -7.32 -2.97 3.65
N LEU A 101 -8.17 -3.33 2.69
CA LEU A 101 -8.03 -4.53 1.88
C LEU A 101 -6.77 -4.47 1.01
N GLY A 102 -6.58 -3.36 0.28
CA GLY A 102 -5.48 -3.16 -0.64
C GLY A 102 -4.12 -3.13 0.06
N ASN A 103 -4.02 -2.50 1.24
CA ASN A 103 -2.76 -2.47 1.98
C ASN A 103 -2.42 -3.83 2.63
N LEU A 104 -3.42 -4.53 3.18
CA LEU A 104 -3.20 -5.79 3.89
C LEU A 104 -2.99 -6.99 2.93
N GLN A 105 -3.69 -6.98 1.80
CA GLN A 105 -3.60 -8.04 0.78
C GLN A 105 -2.65 -7.67 -0.37
N GLU A 106 -1.90 -6.56 -0.25
CA GLU A 106 -0.97 -6.04 -1.26
C GLU A 106 -1.58 -5.88 -2.65
N ARG A 107 -2.89 -5.60 -2.70
CA ARG A 107 -3.60 -5.44 -3.96
C ARG A 107 -3.55 -3.99 -4.41
N VAL A 108 -2.62 -3.74 -5.33
CA VAL A 108 -2.36 -2.44 -5.94
C VAL A 108 -3.62 -1.77 -6.50
N PRO A 109 -4.52 -2.44 -7.26
CA PRO A 109 -5.67 -1.76 -7.83
C PRO A 109 -6.65 -1.26 -6.76
N GLU A 110 -6.91 -2.05 -5.72
CA GLU A 110 -7.78 -1.68 -4.59
C GLU A 110 -7.19 -0.50 -3.82
N LEU A 111 -5.90 -0.57 -3.50
CA LEU A 111 -5.22 0.53 -2.81
C LEU A 111 -5.20 1.81 -3.66
N ALA A 112 -5.02 1.69 -4.97
CA ALA A 112 -5.05 2.82 -5.90
C ALA A 112 -6.45 3.44 -5.95
N GLY A 113 -7.49 2.61 -5.93
CA GLY A 113 -8.88 3.05 -5.84
C GLY A 113 -9.13 3.88 -4.58
N SER A 114 -8.71 3.39 -3.41
CA SER A 114 -8.82 4.16 -2.15
C SER A 114 -8.07 5.48 -2.19
N TRP A 115 -6.84 5.48 -2.71
CA TRP A 115 -6.02 6.69 -2.83
C TRP A 115 -6.63 7.71 -3.80
N LEU A 116 -7.17 7.24 -4.93
CA LEU A 116 -7.84 8.08 -5.92
C LEU A 116 -9.12 8.71 -5.38
N LEU A 117 -9.95 7.94 -4.67
CA LEU A 117 -11.15 8.45 -3.99
C LEU A 117 -10.78 9.51 -2.94
N THR A 118 -9.67 9.30 -2.22
CA THR A 118 -9.14 10.27 -1.25
C THR A 118 -8.76 11.58 -1.94
N LEU A 119 -8.01 11.51 -3.04
CA LEU A 119 -7.52 12.70 -3.75
C LEU A 119 -8.63 13.45 -4.50
N ILE A 120 -9.49 12.74 -5.22
CA ILE A 120 -10.46 13.33 -6.15
C ILE A 120 -11.75 13.75 -5.47
N LEU A 121 -12.25 12.97 -4.51
CA LEU A 121 -13.53 13.25 -3.86
C LEU A 121 -13.31 13.79 -2.45
N GLN A 122 -12.58 13.05 -1.62
CA GLN A 122 -12.53 13.37 -0.19
C GLN A 122 -11.81 14.68 0.12
N PHE A 123 -10.64 14.88 -0.47
CA PHE A 123 -9.80 16.05 -0.24
C PHE A 123 -10.47 17.37 -0.70
N PRO A 124 -10.97 17.53 -1.94
CA PRO A 124 -11.61 18.79 -2.33
C PRO A 124 -12.91 19.06 -1.57
N LEU A 125 -13.70 18.02 -1.24
CA LEU A 125 -14.95 18.18 -0.51
C LEU A 125 -14.72 18.61 0.95
N ILE A 126 -13.74 18.04 1.64
CA ILE A 126 -13.42 18.48 3.01
C ILE A 126 -12.88 19.91 3.03
N ILE A 127 -12.08 20.29 2.03
CA ILE A 127 -11.58 21.66 1.88
C ILE A 127 -12.73 22.62 1.59
N PHE A 128 -13.70 22.23 0.73
CA PHE A 128 -14.90 23.03 0.48
C PHE A 128 -15.69 23.31 1.77
N LEU A 129 -15.94 22.28 2.59
CA LEU A 129 -16.66 22.43 3.86
C LEU A 129 -15.92 23.35 4.86
N LEU A 130 -14.58 23.36 4.83
CA LEU A 130 -13.76 24.21 5.70
C LEU A 130 -13.65 25.66 5.18
N ALA A 131 -13.51 25.84 3.86
CA ALA A 131 -13.19 27.12 3.25
C ALA A 131 -14.43 27.98 2.96
N VAL A 132 -15.58 27.36 2.70
CA VAL A 132 -16.77 28.10 2.27
C VAL A 132 -17.59 28.57 3.48
N GLU A 133 -17.44 29.84 3.83
CA GLU A 133 -18.16 30.46 4.96
C GLU A 133 -19.69 30.47 4.79
N ARG A 134 -20.19 30.43 3.55
CA ARG A 134 -21.63 30.33 3.26
C ARG A 134 -22.26 29.01 3.70
N ALA A 135 -21.45 27.96 3.91
CA ALA A 135 -21.92 26.73 4.54
C ALA A 135 -22.12 26.89 6.07
N MET A 136 -21.86 28.09 6.61
CA MET A 136 -21.95 28.46 8.03
C MET A 136 -21.33 27.38 8.95
N PRO A 137 -20.07 26.98 8.75
CA PRO A 137 -19.47 25.94 9.58
C PRO A 137 -19.28 26.45 11.02
N VAL A 138 -19.88 25.77 11.99
CA VAL A 138 -19.74 26.13 13.41
C VAL A 138 -18.38 25.68 13.96
N PRO A 139 -17.87 26.25 15.08
CA PRO A 139 -16.53 25.90 15.57
C PRO A 139 -16.32 24.40 15.82
N VAL A 140 -17.33 23.70 16.35
CA VAL A 140 -17.29 22.25 16.57
C VAL A 140 -17.22 21.47 15.25
N GLU A 141 -17.98 21.91 14.25
CA GLU A 141 -17.97 21.31 12.90
C GLU A 141 -16.59 21.46 12.26
N ARG A 142 -16.00 22.66 12.35
CA ARG A 142 -14.63 22.91 11.85
C ARG A 142 -13.62 22.00 12.52
N ALA A 143 -13.70 21.81 13.84
CA ALA A 143 -12.79 20.91 14.57
C ALA A 143 -12.91 19.47 14.05
N VAL A 144 -14.12 18.96 13.91
CA VAL A 144 -14.39 17.60 13.40
C VAL A 144 -13.89 17.45 11.95
N HIS A 145 -14.10 18.46 11.10
CA HIS A 145 -13.59 18.46 9.73
C HIS A 145 -12.06 18.56 9.64
N LEU A 146 -11.40 19.29 10.54
CA LEU A 146 -9.93 19.36 10.61
C LEU A 146 -9.31 18.03 11.03
N VAL A 147 -9.95 17.30 11.94
CA VAL A 147 -9.50 15.94 12.30
C VAL A 147 -9.64 15.00 11.10
N GLN A 148 -10.78 15.05 10.38
CA GLN A 148 -10.96 14.28 9.15
C GLN A 148 -9.91 14.64 8.09
N LEU A 149 -9.64 15.93 7.90
CA LEU A 149 -8.60 16.41 6.99
C LEU A 149 -7.22 15.84 7.36
N THR A 150 -6.92 15.74 8.66
CA THR A 150 -5.66 15.15 9.13
C THR A 150 -5.53 13.69 8.68
N PHE A 151 -6.58 12.88 8.85
CA PHE A 151 -6.59 11.51 8.33
C PHE A 151 -6.41 11.47 6.81
N ILE A 152 -7.17 12.29 6.06
CA ILE A 152 -7.07 12.37 4.60
C ILE A 152 -5.64 12.69 4.15
N VAL A 153 -4.97 13.65 4.79
CA VAL A 153 -3.59 14.03 4.43
C VAL A 153 -2.60 12.90 4.75
N LEU A 154 -2.71 12.27 5.92
CA LEU A 154 -1.85 11.14 6.29
C LEU A 154 -2.03 9.97 5.31
N GLU A 155 -3.27 9.62 4.98
CA GLU A 155 -3.59 8.55 4.05
C GLU A 155 -3.17 8.89 2.61
N LEU A 156 -3.22 10.16 2.21
CA LEU A 156 -2.73 10.58 0.90
C LEU A 156 -1.21 10.41 0.79
N VAL A 157 -0.47 10.80 1.83
CA VAL A 157 1.00 10.68 1.87
C VAL A 157 1.41 9.20 1.96
N PHE A 158 0.93 8.47 2.96
CA PHE A 158 1.32 7.07 3.17
C PHE A 158 0.73 6.14 2.11
N GLY A 159 -0.46 6.43 1.59
CA GLY A 159 -1.06 5.70 0.48
C GLY A 159 -0.24 5.85 -0.80
N PHE A 160 0.25 7.05 -1.11
CA PHE A 160 1.14 7.25 -2.25
C PHE A 160 2.45 6.47 -2.09
N LEU A 161 3.06 6.52 -0.90
CA LEU A 161 4.28 5.75 -0.61
C LEU A 161 4.05 4.24 -0.74
N ALA A 162 2.95 3.73 -0.18
CA ALA A 162 2.58 2.33 -0.30
C ALA A 162 2.37 1.92 -1.76
N LEU A 163 1.65 2.73 -2.56
CA LEU A 163 1.43 2.47 -3.98
C LEU A 163 2.72 2.42 -4.80
N ARG A 164 3.64 3.34 -4.54
CA ARG A 164 4.94 3.36 -5.22
C ARG A 164 5.72 2.08 -4.95
N VAL A 165 5.77 1.67 -3.69
CA VAL A 165 6.49 0.47 -3.26
C VAL A 165 5.83 -0.80 -3.80
N MET A 166 4.50 -0.92 -3.71
CA MET A 166 3.78 -2.11 -4.17
C MET A 166 3.82 -2.27 -5.70
N THR A 167 3.74 -1.17 -6.47
CA THR A 167 3.88 -1.22 -7.93
C THR A 167 5.27 -1.73 -8.35
N GLN A 168 6.33 -1.29 -7.66
CA GLN A 168 7.68 -1.79 -7.93
C GLN A 168 7.81 -3.29 -7.64
N HIS A 169 7.16 -3.78 -6.58
CA HIS A 169 7.13 -5.21 -6.27
C HIS A 169 6.36 -6.04 -7.30
N GLN A 170 5.23 -5.54 -7.80
CA GLN A 170 4.45 -6.22 -8.85
C GLN A 170 5.27 -6.37 -10.14
N ILE A 171 5.99 -5.31 -10.54
CA ILE A 171 6.86 -5.33 -11.72
C ILE A 171 8.00 -6.35 -11.54
N MET A 172 8.62 -6.40 -10.35
CA MET A 172 9.67 -7.37 -10.06
C MET A 172 9.15 -8.82 -10.08
N LYS A 173 7.96 -9.09 -9.51
CA LYS A 173 7.33 -10.42 -9.57
C LYS A 173 7.05 -10.85 -11.00
N PHE A 174 6.55 -9.94 -11.84
CA PHE A 174 6.29 -10.21 -13.26
C PHE A 174 7.57 -10.59 -14.00
N HIS A 175 8.66 -9.83 -13.82
CA HIS A 175 9.94 -10.15 -14.46
C HIS A 175 10.50 -11.50 -14.00
N LEU A 176 10.39 -11.83 -12.71
CA LEU A 176 10.84 -13.13 -12.20
C LEU A 176 10.03 -14.30 -12.79
N GLN A 177 8.70 -14.16 -12.91
CA GLN A 177 7.87 -15.17 -13.56
C GLN A 177 8.21 -15.35 -15.04
N ASP A 178 8.50 -14.25 -15.75
CA ASP A 178 8.96 -14.33 -17.14
C ASP A 178 10.28 -15.10 -17.25
N PHE A 179 11.25 -14.87 -16.34
CA PHE A 179 12.51 -15.61 -16.31
C PHE A 179 12.31 -17.09 -16.01
N ASP A 180 11.54 -17.44 -14.97
CA ASP A 180 11.28 -18.84 -14.60
C ASP A 180 10.62 -19.60 -15.76
N THR A 181 9.65 -18.96 -16.44
CA THR A 181 8.98 -19.54 -17.62
C THR A 181 9.97 -19.81 -18.77
N ILE A 182 10.94 -18.92 -18.99
CA ILE A 182 11.96 -19.11 -20.03
C ILE A 182 12.89 -20.28 -19.69
N PHE A 183 13.33 -20.38 -18.43
CA PHE A 183 14.17 -21.51 -17.99
C PHE A 183 13.45 -22.85 -18.13
N ASP A 184 12.19 -22.93 -17.73
CA ASP A 184 11.37 -24.15 -17.89
C ASP A 184 11.23 -24.58 -19.37
N LEU A 185 11.13 -23.61 -20.28
CA LEU A 185 11.07 -23.88 -21.73
C LEU A 185 12.41 -24.36 -22.30
N GLU A 186 13.54 -23.81 -21.84
CA GLU A 186 14.87 -24.23 -22.28
C GLU A 186 15.22 -25.64 -21.77
N GLU A 187 14.92 -25.96 -20.51
CA GLU A 187 15.12 -27.31 -19.95
C GLU A 187 14.25 -28.35 -20.68
N GLY A 188 12.98 -28.03 -20.94
CA GLY A 188 12.10 -28.89 -21.73
C GLY A 188 12.61 -29.13 -23.16
N HIS A 189 13.21 -28.13 -23.80
CA HIS A 189 13.77 -28.28 -25.14
C HIS A 189 15.03 -29.15 -25.17
N GLN A 190 15.90 -29.03 -24.16
CA GLN A 190 17.10 -29.87 -24.03
C GLN A 190 16.76 -31.33 -23.74
N GLU A 191 15.78 -31.63 -22.88
CA GLU A 191 15.31 -32.99 -22.65
C GLU A 191 14.74 -33.65 -23.91
N VAL A 192 14.01 -32.89 -24.73
CA VAL A 192 13.45 -33.37 -25.99
C VAL A 192 14.56 -33.64 -27.00
N MET A 193 15.51 -32.71 -27.19
CA MET A 193 16.66 -32.88 -28.08
C MET A 193 17.57 -34.04 -27.67
N GLY A 194 17.85 -34.22 -26.37
CA GLY A 194 18.65 -35.33 -25.86
C GLY A 194 18.01 -36.71 -26.07
N ARG A 195 16.69 -36.76 -26.29
CA ARG A 195 15.96 -38.00 -26.59
C ARG A 195 16.03 -38.41 -28.06
N TYR A 196 16.43 -37.50 -28.95
CA TYR A 196 16.51 -37.74 -30.40
C TYR A 196 17.93 -37.91 -30.93
N THR A 197 18.98 -37.80 -30.11
CA THR A 197 20.34 -38.20 -30.53
C THR A 197 20.37 -39.71 -30.73
N PRO A 198 20.49 -40.22 -31.98
CA PRO A 198 20.62 -41.65 -32.21
C PRO A 198 22.01 -42.05 -31.70
N LEU A 199 22.06 -43.10 -30.89
CA LEU A 199 23.32 -43.75 -30.51
C LEU A 199 23.98 -44.23 -31.81
N ALA A 200 25.01 -43.51 -32.24
CA ALA A 200 25.89 -43.89 -33.35
C ALA A 200 26.90 -44.96 -32.90
#